data_AF-A0A813API4-F1
#
_entry.id   AF-A0A813API4-F1
#
_cell.length_a   1.000
_cell.length_b   1.000
_cell.length_c   1.000
_cell.angle_alpha   90.00
_cell.angle_beta   90.00
_cell.angle_gamma   90.00
#
_symmetry.space_group_name_H-M   'P 1'
#
loop_
_entity.id
_entity.type
_entity.pdbx_description
1 polymer ?
#
loop_
_entity_poly.entity_id
_entity_poly.type
_entity_poly.pdbx_seq_one_letter_code
_entity_poly.pdbx_strand_id
1 'polypeptide(L)'
;MLDLLGNKLPKKGLVLHPGKIDIISNRTPATFHIGGKAVPTKNREHVITVLGSPVAFHTTPSLVVAAMQSRGRRAFWSHKGELMAKAPLAKKMILHTMLVRQSALWGCETWPYNMQILKQANSMQLLHIRDMAGLRRGGTESWVSWNQRTLRRTRLLLFKHGVTKQHPAASRWSTFILQQIWGLLGHMCRGDPVGGKILRWRCLAWWNAHRPPHGNVTHASRFNAFMDIDRQVTSVAGENWHLVAMNREQWAYLSKQWVEKYDVPWATGKQTSIENLTPHSRATPAHDGSSVDEIEPPVAAE
;
A
#
# COMPACT_ATOMS: atom_id res chain seq x y z
N MET A 1 -8.42 28.83 18.57
CA MET A 1 -9.26 27.66 18.18
C MET A 1 -9.60 26.79 19.38
N LEU A 2 -8.62 26.42 20.22
CA LEU A 2 -8.86 25.68 21.46
C LEU A 2 -9.78 26.43 22.43
N ASP A 3 -9.61 27.75 22.60
CA ASP A 3 -10.49 28.56 23.46
C ASP A 3 -11.93 28.63 22.90
N LEU A 4 -12.06 28.65 21.58
CA LEU A 4 -13.37 28.60 20.91
C LEU A 4 -14.07 27.26 21.15
N LEU A 5 -13.34 26.15 21.12
CA LEU A 5 -13.87 24.82 21.44
C LEU A 5 -14.19 24.71 22.94
N GLY A 6 -13.31 25.22 23.80
CA GLY A 6 -13.49 25.30 25.25
C GLY A 6 -14.73 26.11 25.65
N ASN A 7 -15.12 27.11 24.85
CA ASN A 7 -16.33 27.91 25.10
C ASN A 7 -17.60 27.33 24.47
N LYS A 8 -17.49 26.59 23.35
CA LYS A 8 -18.66 26.07 22.61
C LYS A 8 -19.08 24.67 23.03
N LEU A 9 -18.16 23.79 23.41
CA LEU A 9 -18.47 22.41 23.81
C LEU A 9 -19.24 22.34 25.14
N PRO A 10 -18.89 23.13 26.19
CA PRO A 10 -19.64 23.09 27.45
C PRO A 10 -21.09 23.56 27.30
N LYS A 11 -21.37 24.47 26.34
CA LYS A 11 -22.74 24.87 26.00
C LYS A 11 -23.61 23.72 25.49
N LYS A 12 -22.99 22.61 25.09
CA LYS A 12 -23.65 21.36 24.67
C LYS A 12 -23.47 20.23 25.69
N GLY A 13 -23.02 20.52 26.91
CA GLY A 13 -22.73 19.52 27.94
C GLY A 13 -21.49 18.66 27.66
N LEU A 14 -20.62 19.08 26.71
CA LEU A 14 -19.42 18.34 26.35
C LEU A 14 -18.17 18.99 26.95
N VAL A 15 -17.28 18.18 27.51
CA VAL A 15 -16.01 18.63 28.10
C VAL A 15 -14.84 17.95 27.42
N LEU A 16 -13.78 18.72 27.20
CA LEU A 16 -12.51 18.25 26.66
C LEU A 16 -11.73 17.49 27.75
N HIS A 17 -11.46 16.21 27.52
CA HIS A 17 -10.71 15.38 28.48
C HIS A 17 -9.19 15.59 28.32
N PRO A 18 -8.49 16.13 29.32
CA PRO A 18 -7.08 16.54 29.18
C PRO A 18 -6.15 15.37 28.81
N GLY A 19 -6.40 14.16 29.35
CA GLY A 19 -5.58 12.98 29.03
C GLY A 19 -5.77 12.40 27.62
N LYS A 20 -6.75 12.90 26.84
CA LYS A 20 -6.98 12.48 25.44
C LYS A 20 -6.57 13.56 24.44
N ILE A 21 -6.05 14.69 24.92
CA ILE A 21 -5.71 15.83 24.09
C ILE A 21 -4.21 15.91 23.94
N ASP A 22 -3.79 15.87 22.69
CA ASP A 22 -2.41 16.10 22.31
C ASP A 22 -2.33 17.33 21.42
N ILE A 23 -1.43 18.24 21.77
CA ILE A 23 -1.18 19.46 21.02
C ILE A 23 0.22 19.35 20.44
N ILE A 24 0.31 19.19 19.12
CA ILE A 24 1.59 19.17 18.42
C ILE A 24 1.85 20.57 17.89
N SER A 25 3.07 21.09 18.06
CA SER A 25 3.47 22.41 17.54
C SER A 25 4.76 22.32 16.73
N ASN A 26 4.82 23.08 15.63
CA ASN A 26 6.06 23.35 14.89
C ASN A 26 6.77 24.64 15.38
N ARG A 27 6.25 25.27 16.44
CA ARG A 27 6.77 26.51 17.03
C ARG A 27 7.34 26.25 18.42
N THR A 28 7.74 27.32 19.10
CA THR A 28 8.20 27.28 20.50
C THR A 28 7.23 26.51 21.39
N PRO A 29 7.75 25.75 22.37
CA PRO A 29 6.92 25.06 23.36
C PRO A 29 5.98 26.04 24.06
N ALA A 30 4.73 25.66 24.19
CA ALA A 30 3.70 26.40 24.91
C ALA A 30 2.89 25.45 25.80
N THR A 31 2.16 26.01 26.76
CA THR A 31 1.27 25.23 27.63
C THR A 31 -0.13 25.80 27.54
N PHE A 32 -1.11 24.91 27.39
CA PHE A 32 -2.52 25.26 27.26
C PHE A 32 -3.29 24.74 28.47
N HIS A 33 -4.30 25.49 28.95
CA HIS A 33 -5.14 25.05 30.05
C HIS A 33 -6.43 24.44 29.50
N ILE A 34 -6.64 23.14 29.74
CA ILE A 34 -7.82 22.41 29.27
C ILE A 34 -8.47 21.66 30.42
N GLY A 35 -9.74 21.98 30.70
CA GLY A 35 -10.47 21.39 31.83
C GLY A 35 -9.76 21.60 33.17
N GLY A 36 -9.13 22.77 33.36
CA GLY A 36 -8.36 23.11 34.56
C GLY A 36 -6.98 22.45 34.67
N LYS A 37 -6.55 21.62 33.70
CA LYS A 37 -5.23 21.00 33.68
C LYS A 37 -4.32 21.64 32.63
N ALA A 38 -3.05 21.77 32.96
CA ALA A 38 -2.02 22.24 32.04
C ALA A 38 -1.62 21.11 31.08
N VAL A 39 -1.75 21.35 29.77
CA VAL A 39 -1.39 20.43 28.69
C VAL A 39 -0.25 21.07 27.88
N PRO A 40 0.99 20.56 27.98
CA PRO A 40 2.11 21.10 27.22
C PRO A 40 2.03 20.70 25.74
N THR A 41 2.55 21.57 24.88
CA THR A 41 2.77 21.22 23.48
C THR A 41 3.85 20.17 23.36
N LYS A 42 3.62 19.20 22.49
CA LYS A 42 4.57 18.17 22.10
C LYS A 42 5.33 18.58 20.84
N ASN A 43 6.51 18.01 20.67
CA ASN A 43 7.39 18.30 19.54
C ASN A 43 6.78 17.81 18.21
N ARG A 44 7.34 18.29 17.09
CA ARG A 44 6.90 17.94 15.72
C ARG A 44 7.00 16.45 15.35
N GLU A 45 7.78 15.69 16.11
CA GLU A 45 8.02 14.26 15.93
C GLU A 45 7.02 13.40 16.73
N HIS A 46 6.25 14.03 17.61
CA HIS A 46 5.26 13.34 18.41
C HIS A 46 4.19 12.73 17.51
N VAL A 47 3.92 11.45 17.75
CA VAL A 47 2.95 10.67 16.98
C VAL A 47 1.65 10.60 17.75
N ILE A 48 0.57 11.09 17.13
CA ILE A 48 -0.79 10.87 17.60
C ILE A 48 -1.44 9.75 16.79
N THR A 49 -2.33 8.98 17.42
CA THR A 49 -3.10 7.96 16.71
C THR A 49 -4.49 8.52 16.39
N VAL A 50 -4.78 8.71 15.10
CA VAL A 50 -6.08 9.17 14.62
C VAL A 50 -6.75 8.02 13.89
N LEU A 51 -7.91 7.56 14.39
CA LEU A 51 -8.66 6.43 13.81
C LEU A 51 -7.80 5.15 13.59
N GLY A 52 -6.80 4.92 14.45
CA GLY A 52 -5.89 3.78 14.36
C GLY A 52 -4.69 3.96 13.41
N SER A 53 -4.54 5.14 12.79
CA SER A 53 -3.40 5.51 11.94
C SER A 53 -2.46 6.47 12.67
N PRO A 54 -1.14 6.24 12.63
CA PRO A 54 -0.17 7.17 13.22
C PRO A 54 -0.04 8.43 12.36
N VAL A 55 -0.15 9.59 13.00
CA VAL A 55 -0.04 10.92 12.37
C VAL A 55 0.97 11.75 13.15
N ALA A 56 1.89 12.40 12.44
CA ALA A 56 2.84 13.37 12.99
C ALA A 56 3.11 14.48 11.96
N PHE A 57 3.62 15.64 12.39
CA PHE A 57 4.02 16.68 11.40
C PHE A 57 5.19 16.23 10.54
N HIS A 58 6.09 15.41 11.09
CA HIS A 58 7.13 14.72 10.34
C HIS A 58 6.78 13.24 10.16
N THR A 59 5.60 12.95 9.61
CA THR A 59 5.16 11.56 9.39
C THR A 59 6.20 10.83 8.54
N THR A 60 6.86 9.85 9.15
CA THR A 60 7.83 9.01 8.46
C THR A 60 7.08 7.80 7.90
N PRO A 61 7.27 7.43 6.62
CA PRO A 61 6.69 6.22 6.02
C PRO A 61 6.87 4.96 6.87
N SER A 62 7.94 4.87 7.66
CA SER A 62 8.21 3.78 8.60
C SER A 62 7.13 3.57 9.66
N LEU A 63 6.49 4.64 10.16
CA LEU A 63 5.43 4.54 11.17
C LEU A 63 4.17 3.90 10.57
N VAL A 64 3.77 4.34 9.37
CA VAL A 64 2.65 3.76 8.63
C VAL A 64 2.94 2.30 8.30
N VAL A 65 4.16 2.00 7.83
CA VAL A 65 4.60 0.62 7.60
C VAL A 65 4.49 -0.20 8.88
N ALA A 66 5.06 0.26 10.00
CA ALA A 66 5.03 -0.48 11.26
C ALA A 66 3.59 -0.79 11.72
N ALA A 67 2.68 0.19 11.65
CA ALA A 67 1.28 0.01 11.99
C ALA A 67 0.57 -1.00 11.07
N MET A 68 0.74 -0.85 9.75
CA MET A 68 0.24 -1.79 8.74
C MET A 68 0.76 -3.20 9.01
N GLN A 69 2.06 -3.34 9.25
CA GLN A 69 2.69 -4.64 9.46
C GLN A 69 2.20 -5.29 10.75
N SER A 70 2.05 -4.52 11.83
CA SER A 70 1.53 -5.01 13.10
C SER A 70 0.12 -5.55 12.95
N ARG A 71 -0.79 -4.80 12.30
CA ARG A 71 -2.17 -5.25 12.07
C ARG A 71 -2.23 -6.46 11.15
N GLY A 72 -1.48 -6.43 10.05
CA GLY A 72 -1.46 -7.51 9.08
C GLY A 72 -0.93 -8.82 9.66
N ARG A 73 0.17 -8.80 10.43
CA ARG A 73 0.70 -10.00 11.10
C ARG A 73 -0.28 -10.52 12.14
N ARG A 74 -0.83 -9.65 12.98
CA ARG A 74 -1.81 -10.05 14.00
C ARG A 74 -3.01 -10.74 13.36
N ALA A 75 -3.63 -10.13 12.36
CA ALA A 75 -4.77 -10.71 11.65
C ALA A 75 -4.42 -12.04 10.96
N PHE A 76 -3.25 -12.13 10.31
CA PHE A 76 -2.83 -13.37 9.66
C PHE A 76 -2.68 -14.53 10.65
N TRP A 77 -2.03 -14.28 11.79
CA TRP A 77 -1.80 -15.33 12.79
C TRP A 77 -3.06 -15.69 13.59
N SER A 78 -3.97 -14.73 13.80
CA SER A 78 -5.29 -15.01 14.38
C SER A 78 -6.14 -15.95 13.51
N HIS A 79 -5.94 -15.94 12.20
CA HIS A 79 -6.67 -16.79 11.23
C HIS A 79 -5.78 -17.84 10.56
N LYS A 80 -4.69 -18.23 11.24
CA LYS A 80 -3.71 -19.19 10.70
C LYS A 80 -4.37 -20.53 10.37
N GLY A 81 -5.32 -20.99 11.19
CA GLY A 81 -5.98 -22.29 11.02
C GLY A 81 -6.65 -22.42 9.65
N GLU A 82 -7.39 -21.40 9.24
CA GLU A 82 -8.12 -21.34 7.98
C GLU A 82 -7.17 -21.00 6.82
N LEU A 83 -6.26 -20.04 7.01
CA LEU A 83 -5.34 -19.58 5.97
C LEU A 83 -4.24 -20.60 5.63
N MET A 84 -3.93 -21.52 6.55
CA MET A 84 -2.96 -22.61 6.32
C MET A 84 -3.61 -23.98 6.15
N ALA A 85 -4.95 -24.05 6.13
CA ALA A 85 -5.68 -25.29 5.90
C ALA A 85 -5.31 -25.96 4.56
N LYS A 86 -5.60 -27.26 4.47
CA LYS A 86 -5.53 -28.05 3.23
C LYS A 86 -6.67 -27.66 2.27
N ALA A 87 -6.63 -26.43 1.77
CA ALA A 87 -7.58 -25.88 0.82
C ALA A 87 -6.83 -25.28 -0.40
N PRO A 88 -7.49 -25.15 -1.56
CA PRO A 88 -6.91 -24.53 -2.75
C PRO A 88 -6.41 -23.10 -2.45
N LEU A 89 -5.21 -22.77 -2.91
CA LEU A 89 -4.58 -21.47 -2.64
C LEU A 89 -5.46 -20.28 -3.05
N ALA A 90 -6.19 -20.41 -4.17
CA ALA A 90 -7.11 -19.36 -4.63
C ALA A 90 -8.17 -19.00 -3.57
N LYS A 91 -8.80 -20.00 -2.93
CA LYS A 91 -9.80 -19.77 -1.87
C LYS A 91 -9.14 -19.13 -0.64
N LYS A 92 -7.93 -19.57 -0.29
CA LYS A 92 -7.16 -19.00 0.83
C LYS A 92 -6.76 -17.55 0.58
N MET A 93 -6.44 -17.19 -0.67
CA MET A 93 -6.16 -15.80 -1.05
C MET A 93 -7.40 -14.90 -0.98
N ILE A 94 -8.59 -15.40 -1.33
CA ILE A 94 -9.85 -14.66 -1.14
C ILE A 94 -10.09 -14.39 0.36
N LEU A 95 -9.95 -15.43 1.19
CA LEU A 95 -10.10 -15.33 2.64
C LEU A 95 -9.05 -14.38 3.25
N HIS A 96 -7.80 -14.48 2.80
CA HIS A 96 -6.71 -13.57 3.19
C HIS A 96 -7.05 -12.13 2.90
N THR A 97 -7.69 -11.86 1.77
CA THR A 97 -8.15 -10.52 1.43
C THR A 97 -9.29 -10.04 2.33
N MET A 98 -10.24 -10.90 2.67
CA MET A 98 -11.36 -10.52 3.55
C MET A 98 -10.88 -10.21 4.98
N LEU A 99 -9.99 -11.05 5.52
CA LEU A 99 -9.61 -10.97 6.94
C LEU A 99 -8.34 -10.14 7.17
N VAL A 100 -7.31 -10.36 6.36
CA VAL A 100 -5.97 -9.83 6.60
C VAL A 100 -5.74 -8.52 5.86
N ARG A 101 -6.12 -8.42 4.58
CA ARG A 101 -5.93 -7.17 3.82
C ARG A 101 -6.70 -6.02 4.45
N GLN A 102 -7.98 -6.22 4.79
CA GLN A 102 -8.80 -5.17 5.40
C GLN A 102 -8.22 -4.66 6.72
N SER A 103 -7.72 -5.57 7.57
CA SER A 103 -7.07 -5.22 8.83
C SER A 103 -5.72 -4.51 8.61
N ALA A 104 -4.89 -5.02 7.70
CA ALA A 104 -3.57 -4.44 7.42
C ALA A 104 -3.68 -3.03 6.82
N LEU A 105 -4.53 -2.90 5.81
CA LEU A 105 -4.69 -1.71 4.97
C LEU A 105 -5.79 -0.78 5.46
N TRP A 106 -6.23 -0.93 6.71
CA TRP A 106 -7.17 0.01 7.32
C TRP A 106 -6.68 1.46 7.20
N GLY A 107 -7.54 2.32 6.65
CA GLY A 107 -7.26 3.74 6.45
C GLY A 107 -6.25 4.04 5.35
N CYS A 108 -5.92 3.08 4.47
CA CYS A 108 -4.90 3.26 3.43
C CYS A 108 -5.20 4.35 2.41
N GLU A 109 -6.47 4.70 2.25
CA GLU A 109 -6.95 5.83 1.46
C GLU A 109 -6.41 7.18 1.93
N THR A 110 -6.03 7.29 3.21
CA THR A 110 -5.45 8.51 3.80
C THR A 110 -3.93 8.50 3.82
N TRP A 111 -3.30 7.39 3.43
CA TRP A 111 -1.85 7.28 3.45
C TRP A 111 -1.24 8.14 2.35
N PRO A 112 -0.04 8.69 2.60
CA PRO A 112 0.72 9.30 1.53
C PRO A 112 1.08 8.24 0.47
N TYR A 113 1.11 8.65 -0.79
CA TYR A 113 1.78 7.84 -1.80
C TYR A 113 3.27 7.75 -1.46
N ASN A 114 3.74 6.55 -1.14
CA ASN A 114 5.16 6.35 -0.92
C ASN A 114 5.60 4.97 -1.39
N MET A 115 6.63 4.96 -2.24
CA MET A 115 7.17 3.74 -2.83
C MET A 115 7.62 2.72 -1.76
N GLN A 116 8.14 3.18 -0.61
CA GLN A 116 8.49 2.31 0.51
C GLN A 116 7.25 1.64 1.11
N ILE A 117 6.18 2.40 1.36
CA ILE A 117 4.91 1.84 1.89
C ILE A 117 4.37 0.77 0.95
N LEU A 118 4.28 1.09 -0.35
CA LEU A 118 3.76 0.17 -1.36
C LEU A 118 4.61 -1.10 -1.49
N LYS A 119 5.95 -0.98 -1.51
CA LYS A 119 6.87 -2.12 -1.54
C LYS A 119 6.74 -2.99 -0.28
N GLN A 120 6.57 -2.38 0.89
CA GLN A 120 6.41 -3.10 2.15
C GLN A 120 5.06 -3.82 2.24
N ALA A 121 3.98 -3.21 1.73
CA ALA A 121 2.67 -3.84 1.64
C ALA A 121 2.73 -5.10 0.76
N ASN A 122 3.37 -5.00 -0.41
CA ASN A 122 3.55 -6.14 -1.31
C ASN A 122 4.44 -7.22 -0.71
N SER A 123 5.52 -6.83 -0.03
CA SER A 123 6.41 -7.79 0.63
C SER A 123 5.68 -8.59 1.69
N MET A 124 4.85 -7.95 2.52
CA MET A 124 3.99 -8.61 3.49
C MET A 124 3.00 -9.57 2.83
N GLN A 125 2.31 -9.11 1.77
CA GLN A 125 1.37 -9.95 1.02
C GLN A 125 2.07 -11.22 0.50
N LEU A 126 3.25 -11.07 -0.11
CA LEU A 126 4.01 -12.20 -0.66
C LEU A 126 4.49 -13.18 0.41
N LEU A 127 4.89 -12.68 1.60
CA LEU A 127 5.27 -13.52 2.73
C LEU A 127 4.09 -14.34 3.24
N HIS A 128 2.92 -13.70 3.44
CA HIS A 128 1.71 -14.41 3.84
C HIS A 128 1.29 -15.46 2.79
N ILE A 129 1.34 -15.12 1.50
CA ILE A 129 1.04 -16.08 0.41
C ILE A 129 2.04 -17.24 0.39
N ARG A 130 3.32 -16.98 0.65
CA ARG A 130 4.35 -18.04 0.76
C ARG A 130 3.98 -19.05 1.83
N ASP A 131 3.57 -18.56 2.99
CA ASP A 131 3.21 -19.38 4.14
C ASP A 131 1.92 -20.16 3.86
N MET A 132 0.91 -19.51 3.28
CA MET A 132 -0.33 -20.17 2.82
C MET A 132 -0.06 -21.25 1.75
N ALA A 133 0.92 -21.04 0.87
CA ALA A 133 1.30 -21.99 -0.17
C ALA A 133 2.18 -23.15 0.36
N GLY A 134 2.63 -23.09 1.62
CA GLY A 134 3.42 -24.15 2.25
C GLY A 134 4.81 -24.35 1.61
N LEU A 135 5.40 -23.31 1.01
CA LEU A 135 6.67 -23.43 0.29
C LEU A 135 7.86 -23.57 1.26
N ARG A 136 8.37 -24.80 1.41
CA ARG A 136 9.49 -25.12 2.30
C ARG A 136 10.85 -25.03 1.61
N ARG A 137 11.89 -24.87 2.44
CA ARG A 137 13.30 -24.93 2.04
C ARG A 137 13.71 -26.39 1.86
N GLY A 138 14.43 -26.69 0.77
CA GLY A 138 15.04 -28.01 0.56
C GLY A 138 16.23 -28.24 1.50
N GLY A 139 16.57 -29.50 1.78
CA GLY A 139 17.66 -29.83 2.71
C GLY A 139 19.03 -29.26 2.30
N THR A 140 19.34 -29.25 1.00
CA THR A 140 20.60 -28.76 0.43
C THR A 140 20.53 -27.31 -0.08
N GLU A 141 19.37 -26.66 0.07
CA GLU A 141 19.13 -25.35 -0.52
C GLU A 141 19.60 -24.23 0.42
N SER A 142 20.42 -23.31 -0.09
CA SER A 142 20.79 -22.09 0.65
C SER A 142 19.56 -21.25 1.00
N TRP A 143 19.63 -20.48 2.09
CA TRP A 143 18.53 -19.59 2.48
C TRP A 143 18.21 -18.58 1.38
N VAL A 144 19.22 -18.02 0.71
CA VAL A 144 19.05 -17.02 -0.35
C VAL A 144 18.34 -17.63 -1.56
N SER A 145 18.78 -18.82 -2.00
CA SER A 145 18.17 -19.54 -3.13
C SER A 145 16.71 -19.86 -2.85
N TRP A 146 16.41 -20.36 -1.64
CA TRP A 146 15.04 -20.62 -1.20
C TRP A 146 14.18 -19.35 -1.18
N ASN A 147 14.69 -18.28 -0.58
CA ASN A 147 13.96 -17.03 -0.45
C ASN A 147 13.64 -16.44 -1.84
N GLN A 148 14.62 -16.45 -2.76
CA GLN A 148 14.40 -16.00 -4.14
C GLN A 148 13.39 -16.88 -4.88
N ARG A 149 13.57 -18.20 -4.87
CA ARG A 149 12.68 -19.15 -5.56
C ARG A 149 11.24 -19.04 -5.06
N THR A 150 11.05 -19.01 -3.75
CA THR A 150 9.72 -18.97 -3.15
C THR A 150 9.03 -17.62 -3.39
N LEU A 151 9.72 -16.50 -3.22
CA LEU A 151 9.15 -15.17 -3.49
C LEU A 151 8.84 -14.97 -4.98
N ARG A 152 9.65 -15.51 -5.89
CA ARG A 152 9.35 -15.50 -7.34
C ARG A 152 8.09 -16.31 -7.63
N ARG A 153 8.00 -17.52 -7.08
CA ARG A 153 6.83 -18.38 -7.26
C ARG A 153 5.56 -17.75 -6.68
N THR A 154 5.61 -17.18 -5.48
CA THR A 154 4.43 -16.53 -4.88
C THR A 154 3.98 -15.31 -5.67
N ARG A 155 4.93 -14.56 -6.24
CA ARG A 155 4.61 -13.43 -7.11
C ARG A 155 3.92 -13.87 -8.39
N LEU A 156 4.40 -14.94 -9.03
CA LEU A 156 3.74 -15.52 -10.20
C LEU A 156 2.34 -16.04 -9.85
N LEU A 157 2.19 -16.71 -8.70
CA LEU A 157 0.88 -17.17 -8.22
C LEU A 157 -0.07 -16.00 -7.99
N LEU A 158 0.40 -14.93 -7.34
CA LEU A 158 -0.37 -13.71 -7.14
C LEU A 158 -0.80 -13.09 -8.47
N PHE A 159 0.11 -13.00 -9.44
CA PHE A 159 -0.20 -12.48 -10.78
C PHE A 159 -1.26 -13.34 -11.51
N LYS A 160 -1.06 -14.66 -11.57
CA LYS A 160 -2.00 -15.59 -12.22
C LYS A 160 -3.39 -15.57 -11.58
N HIS A 161 -3.47 -15.45 -10.26
CA HIS A 161 -4.74 -15.40 -9.55
C HIS A 161 -5.40 -14.02 -9.58
N GLY A 162 -4.61 -12.93 -9.59
CA GLY A 162 -5.10 -11.55 -9.54
C GLY A 162 -5.44 -10.94 -10.90
N VAL A 163 -4.66 -11.24 -11.94
CA VAL A 163 -4.81 -10.64 -13.28
C VAL A 163 -5.63 -11.55 -14.21
N THR A 164 -5.38 -12.86 -14.19
CA THR A 164 -5.92 -13.76 -15.22
C THR A 164 -7.28 -14.37 -14.86
N LYS A 165 -7.62 -14.51 -13.57
CA LYS A 165 -8.83 -15.25 -13.13
C LYS A 165 -10.01 -14.37 -12.69
N GLN A 166 -10.03 -13.07 -13.04
CA GLN A 166 -11.12 -12.14 -12.67
C GLN A 166 -11.50 -12.15 -11.18
N HIS A 167 -10.57 -12.51 -10.29
CA HIS A 167 -10.78 -12.37 -8.85
C HIS A 167 -10.11 -11.08 -8.36
N PRO A 168 -10.81 -9.93 -8.33
CA PRO A 168 -10.27 -8.67 -7.80
C PRO A 168 -9.83 -8.79 -6.33
N ALA A 169 -10.28 -9.84 -5.63
CA ALA A 169 -9.82 -10.20 -4.30
C ALA A 169 -8.34 -10.66 -4.26
N ALA A 170 -7.75 -11.12 -5.37
CA ALA A 170 -6.33 -11.49 -5.45
C ALA A 170 -5.46 -10.37 -6.04
N SER A 171 -5.97 -9.13 -6.08
CA SER A 171 -5.18 -7.98 -6.49
C SER A 171 -4.02 -7.74 -5.52
N ARG A 172 -2.97 -7.13 -6.06
CA ARG A 172 -1.83 -6.72 -5.28
C ARG A 172 -2.21 -5.60 -4.32
N TRP A 173 -1.66 -5.64 -3.10
CA TRP A 173 -1.97 -4.66 -2.07
C TRP A 173 -1.59 -3.23 -2.45
N SER A 174 -0.46 -3.00 -3.12
CA SER A 174 -0.12 -1.64 -3.59
C SER A 174 -1.12 -1.09 -4.59
N THR A 175 -1.58 -1.90 -5.54
CA THR A 175 -2.65 -1.53 -6.49
C THR A 175 -3.93 -1.15 -5.75
N PHE A 176 -4.32 -1.96 -4.76
CA PHE A 176 -5.49 -1.68 -3.93
C PHE A 176 -5.36 -0.35 -3.17
N ILE A 177 -4.21 -0.10 -2.52
CA ILE A 177 -3.94 1.16 -1.81
C ILE A 177 -4.10 2.36 -2.76
N LEU A 178 -3.49 2.30 -3.94
CA LEU A 178 -3.57 3.38 -4.94
C LEU A 178 -5.01 3.63 -5.41
N GLN A 179 -5.79 2.57 -5.61
CA GLN A 179 -7.21 2.67 -5.96
C GLN A 179 -8.04 3.27 -4.83
N GLN A 180 -7.76 2.92 -3.57
CA GLN A 180 -8.46 3.50 -2.41
C GLN A 180 -8.15 4.99 -2.24
N ILE A 181 -6.88 5.38 -2.37
CA ILE A 181 -6.45 6.78 -2.36
C ILE A 181 -7.19 7.58 -3.45
N TRP A 182 -7.14 7.10 -4.70
CA TRP A 182 -7.80 7.74 -5.83
C TRP A 182 -9.32 7.82 -5.64
N GLY A 183 -9.92 6.75 -5.13
CA GLY A 183 -11.35 6.65 -4.84
C GLY A 183 -11.80 7.66 -3.79
N LEU A 184 -11.05 7.80 -2.68
CA LEU A 184 -11.35 8.76 -1.62
C LEU A 184 -11.32 10.19 -2.12
N LEU A 185 -10.29 10.58 -2.88
CA LEU A 185 -10.20 11.95 -3.42
C LEU A 185 -11.41 12.28 -4.30
N GLY A 186 -11.79 11.36 -5.18
CA GLY A 186 -13.00 11.49 -5.98
C GLY A 186 -14.27 11.61 -5.13
N HIS A 187 -14.40 10.76 -4.10
CA HIS A 187 -15.54 10.77 -3.20
C HIS A 187 -15.64 12.09 -2.43
N MET A 188 -14.55 12.59 -1.86
CA MET A 188 -14.52 13.85 -1.11
C MET A 188 -14.85 15.06 -1.99
N CYS A 189 -14.44 15.07 -3.26
CA CYS A 189 -14.81 16.15 -4.18
C CYS A 189 -16.31 16.19 -4.52
N ARG A 190 -17.00 15.05 -4.49
CA ARG A 190 -18.42 14.93 -4.89
C ARG A 190 -19.40 14.92 -3.72
N GLY A 191 -19.06 14.21 -2.64
CA GLY A 191 -20.01 13.84 -1.59
C GLY A 191 -19.86 14.61 -0.28
N ASP A 192 -18.70 15.23 -0.02
CA ASP A 192 -18.44 15.93 1.23
C ASP A 192 -18.18 17.43 0.99
N PRO A 193 -19.13 18.32 1.31
CA PRO A 193 -18.96 19.76 1.11
C PRO A 193 -17.85 20.35 1.99
N VAL A 194 -17.54 19.73 3.14
CA VAL A 194 -16.47 20.19 4.03
C VAL A 194 -15.14 19.58 3.62
N GLY A 195 -15.08 18.26 3.45
CA GLY A 195 -13.90 17.55 2.99
C GLY A 195 -13.40 18.06 1.63
N GLY A 196 -14.31 18.28 0.68
CA GLY A 196 -13.97 18.88 -0.60
C GLY A 196 -13.41 20.31 -0.47
N LYS A 197 -13.88 21.12 0.49
CA LYS A 197 -13.29 22.44 0.77
C LYS A 197 -11.90 22.31 1.39
N ILE A 198 -11.69 21.36 2.30
CA ILE A 198 -10.39 21.10 2.93
C ILE A 198 -9.35 20.66 1.89
N LEU A 199 -9.72 19.75 0.97
CA LEU A 199 -8.79 19.29 -0.08
C LEU A 199 -8.41 20.40 -1.07
N ARG A 200 -9.33 21.33 -1.35
CA ARG A 200 -9.06 22.50 -2.20
C ARG A 200 -8.34 23.62 -1.47
N TRP A 201 -8.30 23.58 -0.13
CA TRP A 201 -7.68 24.61 0.66
C TRP A 201 -6.15 24.48 0.55
N ARG A 202 -5.52 25.52 -0.01
CA ARG A 202 -4.06 25.57 -0.25
C ARG A 202 -3.54 24.40 -1.11
N CYS A 203 -4.27 24.05 -2.16
CA CYS A 203 -3.80 23.12 -3.19
C CYS A 203 -2.59 23.66 -3.97
N LEU A 204 -2.03 22.84 -4.86
CA LEU A 204 -0.86 23.15 -5.68
C LEU A 204 -1.11 24.36 -6.58
N ALA A 205 -2.31 24.52 -7.14
CA ALA A 205 -2.67 25.71 -7.92
C ALA A 205 -2.58 26.98 -7.06
N TRP A 206 -3.10 26.93 -5.82
CA TRP A 206 -2.95 28.02 -4.87
C TRP A 206 -1.48 28.28 -4.52
N TRP A 207 -0.69 27.23 -4.26
CA TRP A 207 0.74 27.35 -3.96
C TRP A 207 1.52 27.99 -5.11
N ASN A 208 1.28 27.56 -6.35
CA ASN A 208 1.93 28.10 -7.53
C ASN A 208 1.62 29.59 -7.72
N ALA A 209 0.41 30.04 -7.37
CA ALA A 209 0.00 31.45 -7.43
C ALA A 209 0.60 32.31 -6.30
N HIS A 210 0.91 31.72 -5.13
CA HIS A 210 1.36 32.46 -3.94
C HIS A 210 2.84 32.24 -3.59
N ARG A 211 3.57 31.44 -4.39
CA ARG A 211 5.01 31.27 -4.18
C ARG A 211 5.73 32.59 -4.49
N PRO A 212 6.71 32.99 -3.66
CA PRO A 212 7.47 34.21 -3.92
C PRO A 212 8.24 34.10 -5.25
N PRO A 213 8.27 35.17 -6.07
CA PRO A 213 8.87 35.15 -7.41
C PRO A 213 10.39 34.94 -7.38
N HIS A 214 11.06 35.39 -6.31
CA HIS A 214 12.51 35.33 -6.14
C HIS A 214 12.90 34.89 -4.72
N GLY A 215 12.51 33.66 -4.37
CA GLY A 215 12.95 33.05 -3.12
C GLY A 215 12.71 31.56 -3.14
N ASN A 216 13.78 30.77 -3.00
CA ASN A 216 13.63 29.40 -2.58
C ASN A 216 13.02 29.45 -1.17
N VAL A 217 11.71 29.21 -1.06
CA VAL A 217 11.09 28.93 0.24
C VAL A 217 11.64 27.58 0.67
N THR A 218 12.80 27.61 1.34
CA THR A 218 13.36 26.44 1.98
C THR A 218 12.44 26.10 3.13
N HIS A 219 11.76 24.96 3.03
CA HIS A 219 11.05 24.42 4.18
C HIS A 219 12.02 24.38 5.36
N ALA A 220 11.57 24.77 6.57
CA ALA A 220 12.39 24.81 7.79
C ALA A 220 12.99 23.43 8.18
N SER A 221 12.66 22.38 7.44
CA SER A 221 13.21 21.03 7.52
C SER A 221 13.07 20.33 6.15
N ARG A 222 13.60 19.11 6.00
CA ARG A 222 13.47 18.32 4.77
C ARG A 222 12.01 18.21 4.34
N PHE A 223 11.65 18.88 3.25
CA PHE A 223 10.38 18.67 2.57
C PHE A 223 10.31 17.23 2.08
N ASN A 224 9.28 16.50 2.49
CA ASN A 224 9.06 15.16 1.99
C ASN A 224 8.18 15.24 0.74
N ALA A 225 8.81 15.35 -0.43
CA ALA A 225 8.11 15.39 -1.72
C ALA A 225 7.24 14.14 -1.96
N PHE A 226 7.52 13.03 -1.27
CA PHE A 226 6.73 11.81 -1.30
C PHE A 226 5.52 11.85 -0.34
N MET A 227 5.21 12.98 0.28
CA MET A 227 3.97 13.20 1.05
C MET A 227 3.02 14.16 0.35
N ASP A 228 3.43 14.72 -0.80
CA ASP A 228 2.65 15.65 -1.59
C ASP A 228 1.78 14.89 -2.60
N ILE A 229 0.67 14.36 -2.10
CA ILE A 229 -0.32 13.64 -2.90
C ILE A 229 -0.90 14.53 -4.02
N ASP A 230 -0.99 15.84 -3.77
CA ASP A 230 -1.60 16.78 -4.68
C ASP A 230 -0.79 16.91 -5.97
N ARG A 231 0.55 17.04 -5.88
CA ARG A 231 1.44 17.01 -7.07
C ARG A 231 1.28 15.74 -7.89
N GLN A 232 1.13 14.61 -7.23
CA GLN A 232 1.05 13.33 -7.92
C GLN A 232 -0.27 13.22 -8.67
N VAL A 233 -1.38 13.58 -8.01
CA VAL A 233 -2.72 13.59 -8.60
C VAL A 233 -2.77 14.60 -9.75
N THR A 234 -2.21 15.79 -9.58
CA THR A 234 -2.08 16.80 -10.65
C THR A 234 -1.32 16.27 -11.85
N SER A 235 -0.30 15.43 -11.66
CA SER A 235 0.45 14.88 -12.79
C SER A 235 -0.34 13.87 -13.65
N VAL A 236 -1.53 13.45 -13.22
CA VAL A 236 -2.42 12.52 -13.93
C VAL A 236 -3.72 13.21 -14.36
N ALA A 237 -4.32 14.01 -13.48
CA ALA A 237 -5.63 14.65 -13.71
C ALA A 237 -5.54 16.17 -13.96
N GLY A 238 -4.34 16.75 -14.00
CA GLY A 238 -4.11 18.18 -14.23
C GLY A 238 -4.23 19.06 -12.98
N GLU A 239 -3.91 20.35 -13.10
CA GLU A 239 -3.90 21.29 -11.96
C GLU A 239 -5.27 21.45 -11.32
N ASN A 240 -6.33 21.33 -12.11
CA ASN A 240 -7.72 21.38 -11.66
C ASN A 240 -8.33 19.98 -11.49
N TRP A 241 -7.54 19.01 -11.02
CA TRP A 241 -7.98 17.62 -10.85
C TRP A 241 -9.27 17.48 -10.04
N HIS A 242 -9.56 18.42 -9.13
CA HIS A 242 -10.79 18.42 -8.34
C HIS A 242 -12.05 18.61 -9.20
N LEU A 243 -11.98 19.37 -10.31
CA LEU A 243 -13.09 19.49 -11.27
C LEU A 243 -13.26 18.17 -12.05
N VAL A 244 -12.14 17.58 -12.48
CA VAL A 244 -12.11 16.27 -13.13
C VAL A 244 -12.70 15.20 -12.19
N ALA A 245 -12.38 15.26 -10.91
CA ALA A 245 -12.90 14.37 -9.87
C ALA A 245 -14.41 14.51 -9.65
N MET A 246 -15.03 15.64 -10.00
CA MET A 246 -16.49 15.77 -9.96
C MET A 246 -17.16 14.91 -11.03
N ASN A 247 -16.52 14.70 -12.18
CA ASN A 247 -16.98 13.76 -13.19
C ASN A 247 -16.58 12.31 -12.83
N ARG A 248 -17.56 11.50 -12.43
CA ARG A 248 -17.33 10.12 -11.98
C ARG A 248 -16.69 9.24 -13.06
N GLU A 249 -17.12 9.37 -14.30
CA GLU A 249 -16.66 8.51 -15.41
C GLU A 249 -15.22 8.88 -15.80
N GLN A 250 -14.95 10.17 -15.96
CA GLN A 250 -13.61 10.65 -16.28
C GLN A 250 -12.62 10.31 -15.16
N TRP A 251 -13.03 10.47 -13.89
CA TRP A 251 -12.21 10.10 -12.74
C TRP A 251 -11.91 8.59 -12.69
N ALA A 252 -12.91 7.75 -12.97
CA ALA A 252 -12.73 6.30 -13.02
C ALA A 252 -11.78 5.87 -14.15
N TYR A 253 -11.88 6.51 -15.32
CA TYR A 253 -11.00 6.26 -16.45
C TYR A 253 -9.52 6.55 -16.11
N LEU A 254 -9.26 7.69 -15.46
CA LEU A 254 -7.91 8.09 -15.05
C LEU A 254 -7.31 7.21 -13.93
N SER A 255 -8.14 6.45 -13.20
CA SER A 255 -7.65 5.54 -12.15
C SER A 255 -6.66 4.51 -12.70
N LYS A 256 -6.82 4.05 -13.95
CA LYS A 256 -5.90 3.11 -14.57
C LYS A 256 -4.53 3.76 -14.79
N GLN A 257 -4.50 4.97 -15.33
CA GLN A 257 -3.27 5.74 -15.56
C GLN A 257 -2.55 6.06 -14.24
N TRP A 258 -3.31 6.42 -13.20
CA TRP A 258 -2.78 6.62 -11.85
C TRP A 258 -2.05 5.39 -11.32
N VAL A 259 -2.70 4.23 -11.40
CA VAL A 259 -2.10 2.96 -10.97
C VAL A 259 -0.87 2.61 -11.80
N GLU A 260 -0.94 2.71 -13.13
CA GLU A 260 0.19 2.38 -14.03
C GLU A 260 1.41 3.26 -13.76
N LYS A 261 1.21 4.55 -13.47
CA LYS A 261 2.29 5.50 -13.22
C LYS A 261 2.97 5.30 -11.87
N TYR A 262 2.21 4.89 -10.85
CA TYR A 262 2.66 4.95 -9.46
C TYR A 262 2.78 3.60 -8.75
N ASP A 263 2.22 2.53 -9.30
CA ASP A 263 2.32 1.19 -8.71
C ASP A 263 3.76 0.64 -8.80
N VAL A 264 4.07 -0.29 -7.90
CA VAL A 264 5.37 -0.96 -7.85
C VAL A 264 5.47 -1.94 -9.02
N PRO A 265 6.56 -1.96 -9.79
CA PRO A 265 6.75 -2.97 -10.81
C PRO A 265 6.64 -4.40 -10.26
N TRP A 266 6.08 -5.34 -11.04
CA TRP A 266 6.06 -6.77 -10.66
C TRP A 266 7.46 -7.37 -10.56
N ALA A 267 8.39 -6.94 -11.40
CA ALA A 267 9.77 -7.38 -11.34
C ALA A 267 10.71 -6.17 -11.33
N THR A 268 11.84 -6.29 -10.66
CA THR A 268 12.89 -5.26 -10.60
C THR A 268 14.26 -5.92 -10.77
N GLY A 269 15.23 -5.22 -11.37
CA GLY A 269 16.60 -5.73 -11.61
C GLY A 269 16.71 -6.50 -12.93
N LYS A 270 17.62 -7.50 -13.00
CA LYS A 270 17.83 -8.38 -14.19
C LYS A 270 16.61 -9.27 -14.55
N GLN A 271 15.47 -9.06 -13.91
CA GLN A 271 14.22 -9.77 -14.18
C GLN A 271 13.39 -8.95 -15.17
N THR A 272 13.55 -9.23 -16.46
CA THR A 272 12.90 -8.48 -17.56
C THR A 272 11.41 -8.78 -17.74
N SER A 273 10.86 -9.86 -17.18
CA SER A 273 9.43 -10.22 -17.29
C SER A 273 8.93 -11.10 -16.13
N ILE A 274 7.62 -11.05 -15.87
CA ILE A 274 6.88 -11.96 -14.97
C ILE A 274 6.88 -13.39 -15.52
N GLU A 275 6.97 -13.55 -16.84
CA GLU A 275 7.00 -14.85 -17.53
C GLU A 275 8.27 -15.64 -17.18
N ASN A 276 9.37 -14.94 -16.90
CA ASN A 276 10.64 -15.51 -16.43
C ASN A 276 10.59 -15.99 -14.97
N LEU A 277 9.42 -15.99 -14.31
CA LEU A 277 9.22 -16.46 -12.94
C LEU A 277 8.81 -17.93 -12.87
N THR A 278 8.54 -18.59 -14.00
CA THR A 278 8.48 -20.04 -14.04
C THR A 278 9.88 -20.57 -13.67
N PRO A 279 10.02 -21.39 -12.62
CA PRO A 279 11.20 -22.24 -12.54
C PRO A 279 11.23 -23.03 -13.85
N HIS A 280 12.37 -23.19 -14.51
CA HIS A 280 12.53 -24.23 -15.50
C HIS A 280 11.93 -25.50 -14.89
N SER A 281 10.74 -25.91 -15.36
CA SER A 281 10.30 -27.26 -15.10
C SER A 281 11.43 -28.12 -15.64
N ARG A 282 11.91 -29.08 -14.82
CA ARG A 282 12.85 -30.10 -15.26
C ARG A 282 12.59 -30.39 -16.73
N ALA A 283 13.59 -30.15 -17.58
CA ALA A 283 13.58 -30.66 -18.93
C ALA A 283 13.23 -32.15 -18.81
N THR A 284 12.05 -32.51 -19.29
CA THR A 284 11.81 -33.86 -19.76
C THR A 284 12.93 -34.14 -20.76
N PRO A 285 13.67 -35.26 -20.65
CA PRO A 285 14.64 -35.61 -21.68
C PRO A 285 13.92 -35.59 -23.02
N ALA A 286 14.49 -34.88 -23.98
CA ALA A 286 14.00 -34.88 -25.34
C ALA A 286 13.92 -36.34 -25.81
N HIS A 287 12.70 -36.79 -26.12
CA HIS A 287 12.52 -37.89 -27.04
C HIS A 287 12.84 -37.31 -28.41
N ASP A 288 14.12 -37.33 -28.79
CA ASP A 288 14.51 -37.08 -30.16
C ASP A 288 14.31 -38.39 -30.90
N GLY A 289 13.37 -38.38 -31.84
CA GLY A 289 13.13 -39.46 -32.75
C GLY A 289 14.04 -39.28 -33.96
N SER A 290 14.95 -40.22 -34.18
CA SER A 290 15.51 -40.45 -35.52
C SER A 290 15.29 -41.92 -35.88
N SER A 291 14.27 -42.15 -36.68
CA SER A 291 14.13 -43.31 -37.54
C SER A 291 15.20 -43.25 -38.62
N VAL A 292 16.15 -44.18 -38.65
CA VAL A 292 16.82 -44.63 -39.88
C VAL A 292 17.37 -46.05 -39.67
N ASP A 293 17.00 -46.93 -40.62
CA ASP A 293 17.59 -48.21 -41.04
C ASP A 293 17.32 -49.52 -40.28
N GLU A 294 16.44 -50.31 -40.92
CA GLU A 294 16.45 -51.77 -40.95
C GLU A 294 17.86 -52.32 -41.19
N ILE A 295 18.31 -53.20 -40.31
CA ILE A 295 19.36 -54.18 -40.60
C ILE A 295 18.81 -55.55 -40.18
N GLU A 296 18.64 -56.42 -41.17
CA GLU A 296 18.26 -57.83 -41.00
C GLU A 296 19.20 -58.59 -40.04
N PRO A 297 18.71 -59.59 -39.29
CA PRO A 297 19.54 -60.40 -38.43
C PRO A 297 20.34 -61.44 -39.25
N PRO A 298 21.61 -61.73 -38.89
CA PRO A 298 22.30 -62.88 -39.44
C PRO A 298 21.77 -64.17 -38.81
N VAL A 299 21.58 -65.15 -39.69
CA VAL A 299 21.26 -66.55 -39.46
C VAL A 299 22.19 -67.16 -38.40
N ALA A 300 21.59 -67.80 -37.40
CA ALA A 300 22.30 -68.67 -36.46
C ALA A 300 22.74 -69.95 -37.20
N ALA A 301 24.05 -70.19 -37.20
CA ALA A 301 24.61 -71.50 -37.43
C ALA A 301 24.84 -72.16 -36.06
N GLU A 302 24.02 -73.16 -35.75
CA GLU A 302 24.36 -74.45 -35.12
C GLU A 302 23.11 -75.35 -35.11
#